data_AF-A0A7Y7NJI7-F1
#
_entry.id   AF-A0A7Y7NJI7-F1
#
_cell.length_a   1.000
_cell.length_b   1.000
_cell.length_c   1.000
_cell.angle_alpha   90.00
_cell.angle_beta   90.00
_cell.angle_gamma   90.00
#
_symmetry.space_group_name_H-M   'P 1'
#
loop_
_entity.id
_entity.type
_entity.pdbx_description
1 polymer ?
#
loop_
_entity_poly.entity_id
_entity_poly.type
_entity_poly.pdbx_seq_one_letter_code
_entity_poly.pdbx_strand_id
1 'polypeptide(L)'
;MIEIKIDTLITIINDTINHTAIIEITKSNNCDDYWINLCDCKLISDLIWPITVLIIILLFYKKIRNLLNNIGTRAKKIKVGAIELELEELNRKTQVIEKAITENELKFTGIGSIKHPYEFDYEITNNLPTEILKISIEIEKTLKSIYETAYKTREKRPLAVSVLIEMLRKKDIIDLELTSLLKQFWTFRNNIVHAVNYTVTEKEFLAFTDIGIRVLKILKALQNNINDGTLMIEFNE
;
A
#
# COMPACT_ATOMS: atom_id res chain seq x y z
N MET A 1 -7.22 33.30 -19.91
CA MET A 1 -8.41 33.50 -19.05
C MET A 1 -9.54 33.87 -19.98
N ILE A 2 -10.41 32.91 -20.33
CA ILE A 2 -11.55 33.14 -21.21
C ILE A 2 -12.77 32.86 -20.34
N GLU A 3 -13.26 33.87 -19.65
CA GLU A 3 -14.59 33.84 -19.04
C GLU A 3 -15.60 34.04 -20.16
N ILE A 4 -15.98 32.95 -20.83
CA ILE A 4 -17.22 32.96 -21.60
C ILE A 4 -18.32 33.03 -20.54
N LYS A 5 -18.88 34.23 -20.36
CA LYS A 5 -20.02 34.45 -19.47
C LYS A 5 -21.13 33.49 -19.91
N ILE A 6 -21.62 32.72 -18.95
CA ILE A 6 -22.70 31.74 -19.17
C ILE A 6 -23.90 32.41 -19.85
N ASP A 7 -24.14 33.69 -19.56
CA ASP A 7 -25.17 34.51 -20.20
C ASP A 7 -25.02 34.57 -21.72
N THR A 8 -23.79 34.69 -22.25
CA THR A 8 -23.53 34.74 -23.70
C THR A 8 -23.86 33.39 -24.37
N LEU A 9 -23.59 32.28 -23.68
CA LEU A 9 -23.93 30.94 -24.16
C LEU A 9 -25.45 30.72 -24.16
N ILE A 10 -26.16 31.23 -23.15
CA ILE A 10 -27.63 31.17 -23.08
C ILE A 10 -28.25 31.98 -24.20
N THR A 11 -27.74 33.18 -24.51
CA THR A 11 -28.26 34.01 -25.61
C THR A 11 -28.08 33.34 -26.96
N ILE A 12 -26.92 32.72 -27.23
CA ILE A 12 -26.67 32.01 -28.49
C ILE A 12 -27.60 30.80 -28.64
N ILE A 13 -27.85 30.06 -27.55
CA ILE A 13 -28.76 28.90 -27.57
C ILE A 13 -30.20 29.35 -27.83
N ASN A 14 -30.68 30.42 -27.17
CA ASN A 14 -32.03 30.92 -27.39
C ASN A 14 -32.25 31.47 -28.81
N ASP A 15 -31.26 32.15 -29.39
CA ASP A 15 -31.34 32.61 -30.79
C ASP A 15 -31.41 31.44 -31.78
N THR A 16 -30.67 30.37 -31.50
CA THR A 16 -30.68 29.16 -32.34
C THR A 16 -32.03 28.44 -32.25
N ILE A 17 -32.62 28.35 -31.06
CA ILE A 17 -33.94 27.71 -30.85
C ILE A 17 -35.05 28.53 -31.54
N ASN A 18 -35.01 29.86 -31.45
CA ASN A 18 -36.01 30.73 -32.08
C ASN A 18 -35.92 30.71 -33.61
N HIS A 19 -34.73 30.59 -34.19
CA HIS A 19 -34.59 30.42 -35.64
C HIS A 19 -35.01 29.04 -36.15
N THR A 20 -35.01 28.00 -35.29
CA THR A 20 -35.43 26.65 -35.68
C THR A 20 -36.95 26.45 -35.56
N ALA A 21 -37.67 27.36 -34.90
CA ALA A 21 -39.12 27.28 -34.70
C ALA A 21 -39.96 27.82 -35.87
N ILE A 22 -39.33 28.41 -36.90
CA ILE A 22 -40.01 28.80 -38.15
C ILE A 22 -39.75 27.73 -39.21
N ILE A 23 -40.06 26.47 -38.90
CA ILE A 23 -40.30 25.47 -39.94
C ILE A 23 -41.81 25.54 -40.17
N GLU A 24 -42.19 26.26 -41.22
CA GLU A 24 -43.56 26.32 -41.74
C GLU A 24 -44.10 24.90 -41.92
N ILE A 25 -45.13 24.56 -41.15
CA ILE A 25 -45.98 23.42 -41.44
C ILE A 25 -46.88 23.82 -42.61
N THR A 26 -46.34 23.81 -43.82
CA THR A 26 -47.15 23.88 -45.04
C THR A 26 -47.84 22.53 -45.21
N LYS A 27 -49.17 22.54 -45.02
CA LYS A 27 -50.05 21.38 -45.17
C LYS A 27 -50.12 21.00 -46.66
N SER A 28 -49.22 20.12 -47.10
CA SER A 28 -49.22 19.53 -48.44
C SER A 28 -50.14 18.31 -48.45
N ASN A 29 -51.27 18.42 -49.16
CA ASN A 29 -52.27 17.35 -49.35
C ASN A 29 -51.96 16.51 -50.59
N ASN A 30 -50.75 15.95 -50.70
CA ASN A 30 -50.49 14.93 -51.72
C ASN A 30 -49.74 13.75 -51.09
N CYS A 31 -50.49 12.64 -50.95
CA CYS A 31 -49.95 11.29 -50.93
C CYS A 31 -49.06 11.09 -52.15
N ASP A 32 -47.79 10.80 -51.94
CA ASP A 32 -47.21 9.51 -52.28
C ASP A 32 -45.74 9.51 -51.85
N ASP A 33 -45.45 8.61 -50.91
CA ASP A 33 -44.27 7.74 -50.94
C ASP A 33 -42.85 8.29 -50.68
N TYR A 34 -42.34 7.82 -49.52
CA TYR A 34 -40.96 7.69 -49.05
C TYR A 34 -40.15 8.95 -48.70
N TRP A 35 -39.75 9.08 -47.41
CA TRP A 35 -38.36 8.90 -46.97
C TRP A 35 -38.00 9.35 -45.53
N ILE A 36 -38.92 9.88 -44.70
CA ILE A 36 -38.55 10.29 -43.33
C ILE A 36 -39.62 9.84 -42.32
N ASN A 37 -39.89 8.53 -42.28
CA ASN A 37 -40.27 7.83 -41.03
C ASN A 37 -39.00 7.68 -40.17
N LEU A 38 -38.28 8.78 -40.01
CA LEU A 38 -37.00 8.82 -39.34
C LEU A 38 -37.31 9.08 -37.87
N CYS A 39 -36.81 8.16 -37.07
CA CYS A 39 -36.62 8.24 -35.64
C CYS A 39 -37.76 7.69 -34.79
N ASP A 40 -37.67 6.37 -34.58
CA ASP A 40 -37.91 5.76 -33.27
C ASP A 40 -37.39 6.71 -32.17
N CYS A 41 -38.30 7.44 -31.54
CA CYS A 41 -38.00 8.37 -30.45
C CYS A 41 -37.28 7.67 -29.28
N LYS A 42 -37.40 6.34 -29.21
CA LYS A 42 -36.71 5.48 -28.26
C LYS A 42 -35.19 5.45 -28.48
N LEU A 43 -34.73 5.36 -29.74
CA LEU A 43 -33.29 5.36 -30.05
C LEU A 43 -32.64 6.72 -29.76
N ILE A 44 -33.34 7.82 -30.05
CA ILE A 44 -32.84 9.17 -29.72
C ILE A 44 -32.81 9.38 -28.20
N SER A 45 -33.86 8.97 -27.50
CA SER A 45 -33.93 9.08 -26.03
C SER A 45 -32.80 8.32 -25.35
N ASP A 46 -32.50 7.11 -25.83
CA ASP A 46 -31.43 6.27 -25.26
C ASP A 46 -30.03 6.83 -25.56
N LEU A 47 -29.86 7.60 -26.64
CA LEU A 47 -28.58 8.23 -27.01
C LEU A 47 -28.33 9.58 -26.33
N ILE A 48 -29.39 10.30 -25.94
CA ILE A 48 -29.27 11.61 -25.27
C ILE A 48 -28.54 11.50 -23.92
N TRP A 49 -28.78 10.43 -23.17
CA TRP A 49 -28.15 10.23 -21.86
C TRP A 49 -26.62 10.09 -21.91
N PRO A 50 -26.02 9.19 -22.71
CA PRO A 50 -24.56 9.09 -22.79
C PRO A 50 -23.91 10.37 -23.35
N ILE A 51 -24.57 11.07 -24.27
CA ILE A 51 -24.07 12.36 -24.80
C ILE A 51 -24.07 13.44 -23.70
N THR A 52 -25.14 13.56 -22.92
CA THR A 52 -25.20 14.51 -21.81
C THR A 52 -24.17 14.20 -20.72
N VAL A 53 -24.00 12.92 -20.36
CA VAL A 53 -22.94 12.47 -19.44
C VAL A 53 -21.55 12.83 -19.97
N LEU A 54 -21.29 12.59 -21.27
CA LEU A 54 -20.01 12.93 -21.90
C LEU A 54 -19.73 14.44 -21.87
N ILE A 55 -20.74 15.27 -22.17
CA ILE A 55 -20.63 16.73 -22.12
C ILE A 55 -20.37 17.20 -20.69
N ILE A 56 -21.08 16.66 -19.69
CA ILE A 56 -20.84 16.96 -18.27
C ILE A 56 -19.39 16.60 -17.92
N ILE A 57 -18.91 15.40 -18.26
CA ILE A 57 -17.52 14.99 -18.00
C ILE A 57 -16.53 15.97 -18.65
N LEU A 58 -16.75 16.38 -19.90
CA LEU A 58 -15.86 17.32 -20.60
C LEU A 58 -15.85 18.72 -19.98
N LEU A 59 -17.02 19.24 -19.58
CA LEU A 59 -17.13 20.55 -18.91
C LEU A 59 -16.45 20.53 -17.54
N PHE A 60 -16.61 19.44 -16.79
CA PHE A 60 -16.00 19.29 -15.47
C PHE A 60 -14.55 18.78 -15.52
N TYR A 61 -14.06 18.25 -16.65
CA TYR A 61 -12.70 17.71 -16.77
C TYR A 61 -11.64 18.73 -16.37
N LYS A 62 -11.81 20.01 -16.74
CA LYS A 62 -10.88 21.08 -16.33
C LYS A 62 -10.90 21.32 -14.81
N LYS A 63 -12.08 21.32 -14.18
CA LYS A 63 -12.23 21.47 -12.72
C LYS A 63 -11.66 20.26 -11.99
N ILE A 64 -11.97 19.05 -12.45
CA ILE A 64 -11.46 17.78 -11.91
C ILE A 64 -9.94 17.73 -12.02
N ARG A 65 -9.35 18.12 -13.15
CA ARG A 65 -7.89 18.17 -13.33
C ARG A 65 -7.22 19.17 -12.38
N ASN A 66 -7.82 20.35 -12.16
CA ASN A 66 -7.30 21.30 -11.18
C ASN A 66 -7.41 20.79 -9.74
N LEU A 67 -8.53 20.13 -9.39
CA LEU A 67 -8.68 19.49 -8.09
C LEU A 67 -7.66 18.36 -7.91
N LEU A 68 -7.44 17.52 -8.93
CA LEU A 68 -6.44 16.46 -8.90
C LEU A 68 -5.01 17.01 -8.76
N ASN A 69 -4.67 18.10 -9.44
CA ASN A 69 -3.34 18.73 -9.31
C ASN A 69 -3.14 19.33 -7.90
N ASN A 70 -4.18 19.95 -7.33
CA ASN A 70 -4.13 20.53 -5.98
C ASN A 70 -4.15 19.47 -4.88
N ILE A 71 -4.86 18.35 -5.09
CA ILE A 71 -4.85 17.21 -4.18
C ILE A 71 -3.54 16.45 -4.31
N GLY A 72 -2.97 16.30 -5.51
CA GLY A 72 -1.70 15.59 -5.72
C GLY A 72 -0.53 16.21 -4.97
N THR A 73 -0.50 17.54 -4.82
CA THR A 73 0.55 18.22 -4.04
C THR A 73 0.33 18.08 -2.53
N ARG A 74 -0.91 18.06 -2.04
CA ARG A 74 -1.23 17.85 -0.61
C ARG A 74 -1.12 16.37 -0.20
N ALA A 75 -1.54 15.44 -1.05
CA ALA A 75 -1.42 14.01 -0.84
C ALA A 75 0.03 13.54 -0.77
N LYS A 76 0.95 14.18 -1.53
CA LYS A 76 2.39 13.95 -1.38
C LYS A 76 2.90 14.33 0.02
N LYS A 77 2.45 15.46 0.59
CA LYS A 77 2.83 15.86 1.95
C LYS A 77 2.19 14.98 3.04
N ILE A 78 0.94 14.55 2.86
CA ILE A 78 0.25 13.68 3.83
C ILE A 78 0.89 12.29 3.87
N LYS A 79 1.36 11.75 2.73
CA LYS A 79 2.07 10.46 2.72
C LYS A 79 3.35 10.50 3.56
N VAL A 80 4.16 11.56 3.46
CA VAL A 80 5.39 11.70 4.27
C VAL A 80 5.08 11.74 5.77
N GLY A 81 4.06 12.50 6.19
CA GLY A 81 3.68 12.56 7.61
C GLY A 81 3.09 11.25 8.16
N ALA A 82 2.38 10.47 7.34
CA ALA A 82 1.88 9.16 7.74
C ALA A 82 3.03 8.16 8.00
N ILE A 83 4.12 8.27 7.24
CA ILE A 83 5.29 7.40 7.37
C ILE A 83 6.06 7.71 8.64
N GLU A 84 6.29 8.99 8.95
CA GLU A 84 6.97 9.37 10.20
C GLU A 84 6.23 8.81 11.42
N LEU A 85 4.90 8.86 11.40
CA LEU A 85 4.05 8.31 12.46
C LEU A 85 4.11 6.77 12.51
N GLU A 86 4.07 6.09 11.36
CA GLU A 86 4.25 4.63 11.30
C GLU A 86 5.63 4.21 11.81
N LEU A 87 6.69 4.96 11.48
CA LEU A 87 8.06 4.67 11.90
C LEU A 87 8.26 4.89 13.41
N GLU A 88 7.64 5.93 13.97
CA GLU A 88 7.66 6.19 15.40
C GLU A 88 6.94 5.07 16.18
N GLU A 89 5.78 4.62 15.67
CA GLU A 89 5.05 3.48 16.24
C GLU A 89 5.90 2.20 16.19
N LEU A 90 6.57 1.96 15.07
CA LEU A 90 7.43 0.80 14.83
C LEU A 90 8.63 0.78 15.79
N ASN A 91 9.29 1.93 15.98
CA ASN A 91 10.39 2.08 16.93
C ASN A 91 9.91 1.82 18.38
N ARG A 92 8.75 2.36 18.76
CA ARG A 92 8.17 2.13 20.09
C ARG A 92 7.88 0.65 20.33
N LYS A 93 7.27 -0.05 19.37
CA LYS A 93 6.99 -1.50 19.46
C LYS A 93 8.29 -2.31 19.60
N THR A 94 9.31 -1.94 18.84
CA THR A 94 10.61 -2.61 18.90
C THR A 94 11.24 -2.47 20.29
N GLN A 95 11.21 -1.28 20.88
CA GLN A 95 11.75 -1.05 22.23
C GLN A 95 11.02 -1.83 23.32
N VAL A 96 9.70 -2.04 23.19
CA VAL A 96 8.92 -2.85 24.14
C VAL A 96 9.36 -4.31 24.09
N ILE A 97 9.49 -4.87 22.88
CA ILE A 97 9.92 -6.26 22.67
C ILE A 97 11.36 -6.45 23.14
N GLU A 98 12.27 -5.52 22.81
CA GLU A 98 13.66 -5.57 23.27
C GLU A 98 13.76 -5.60 24.80
N LYS A 99 13.00 -4.74 25.49
CA LYS A 99 12.96 -4.74 26.96
C LYS A 99 12.44 -6.06 27.53
N ALA A 100 11.36 -6.60 26.95
CA ALA A 100 10.80 -7.89 27.38
C ALA A 100 11.80 -9.05 27.20
N ILE A 101 12.61 -9.01 26.14
CA ILE A 101 13.67 -10.00 25.90
C ILE A 101 14.81 -9.81 26.89
N THR A 102 15.31 -8.58 27.08
CA THR A 102 16.40 -8.31 28.04
C THR A 102 16.00 -8.70 29.47
N GLU A 103 14.76 -8.42 29.88
CA GLU A 103 14.26 -8.82 31.20
C GLU A 103 14.12 -10.35 31.37
N ASN A 104 13.75 -11.06 30.30
CA ASN A 104 13.70 -12.53 30.32
C ASN A 104 15.10 -13.16 30.25
N GLU A 105 16.03 -12.60 29.47
CA GLU A 105 17.43 -13.04 29.43
C GLU A 105 18.09 -12.88 30.80
N LEU A 106 17.80 -11.80 31.54
CA LEU A 106 18.27 -11.61 32.92
C LEU A 106 17.78 -12.70 33.88
N LYS A 107 16.60 -13.29 33.67
CA LYS A 107 16.09 -14.41 34.49
C LYS A 107 16.73 -15.75 34.16
N PHE A 108 17.38 -15.89 33.00
CA PHE A 108 18.09 -17.09 32.57
C PHE A 108 19.62 -17.02 32.82
N THR A 109 20.11 -16.02 33.56
CA THR A 109 21.53 -15.84 33.90
C THR A 109 22.04 -16.86 34.94
N GLY A 110 22.08 -18.13 34.55
CA GLY A 110 22.88 -19.18 35.17
C GLY A 110 23.83 -19.89 34.20
N ILE A 111 23.68 -19.70 32.89
CA ILE A 111 24.45 -20.44 31.88
C ILE A 111 24.94 -19.47 30.81
N GLY A 112 26.26 -19.26 30.78
CA GLY A 112 27.00 -18.75 29.64
C GLY A 112 26.65 -17.34 29.21
N SER A 113 27.47 -16.37 29.61
CA SER A 113 27.61 -15.10 28.90
C SER A 113 27.62 -15.37 27.39
N ILE A 114 26.52 -15.05 26.71
CA ILE A 114 26.44 -15.03 25.26
C ILE A 114 27.55 -14.07 24.85
N LYS A 115 28.70 -14.63 24.46
CA LYS A 115 29.68 -13.85 23.72
C LYS A 115 28.87 -13.30 22.56
N HIS A 116 28.75 -11.99 22.47
CA HIS A 116 28.23 -11.31 21.30
C HIS A 116 29.40 -11.18 20.30
N PRO A 117 29.59 -12.09 19.33
CA PRO A 117 30.30 -11.76 18.10
C PRO A 117 29.32 -11.88 16.94
N TYR A 118 28.28 -11.05 16.96
CA TYR A 118 27.62 -10.69 15.71
C TYR A 118 27.94 -9.22 15.46
N GLU A 119 29.23 -8.93 15.29
CA GLU A 119 29.67 -7.79 14.49
C GLU A 119 29.20 -8.10 13.07
N PHE A 120 27.94 -7.75 12.78
CA PHE A 120 27.51 -7.66 11.41
C PHE A 120 28.21 -6.45 10.82
N ASP A 121 29.28 -6.71 10.08
CA ASP A 121 29.99 -5.71 9.30
C ASP A 121 29.13 -5.34 8.08
N TYR A 122 28.06 -4.58 8.33
CA TYR A 122 27.30 -3.94 7.27
C TYR A 122 28.12 -2.72 6.83
N GLU A 123 28.99 -2.88 5.85
CA GLU A 123 29.50 -1.75 5.08
C GLU A 123 28.28 -1.03 4.46
N ILE A 124 27.91 0.12 5.03
CA ILE A 124 26.78 0.91 4.54
C ILE A 124 27.17 1.47 3.18
N THR A 125 26.73 0.80 2.12
CA THR A 125 26.91 1.28 0.76
C THR A 125 25.93 2.42 0.47
N ASN A 126 26.29 3.34 -0.43
CA ASN A 126 25.41 4.46 -0.83
C ASN A 126 24.13 4.00 -1.56
N ASN A 127 23.93 2.71 -1.80
CA ASN A 127 22.74 2.15 -2.45
C ASN A 127 21.72 1.69 -1.39
N LEU A 128 21.06 2.68 -0.77
CA LEU A 128 20.12 2.49 0.33
C LEU A 128 19.10 1.35 0.08
N PRO A 129 18.38 1.26 -1.06
CA PRO A 129 17.42 0.16 -1.29
C PRO A 129 18.03 -1.24 -1.20
N THR A 130 19.31 -1.38 -1.55
CA THR A 130 20.01 -2.68 -1.52
C THR A 130 20.23 -3.16 -0.08
N GLU A 131 20.55 -2.29 0.86
CA GLU A 131 20.77 -2.67 2.26
C GLU A 131 19.47 -3.15 2.93
N ILE A 132 18.35 -2.47 2.68
CA ILE A 132 17.03 -2.93 3.16
C ILE A 132 16.68 -4.29 2.58
N LEU A 133 17.01 -4.52 1.31
CA LEU A 133 16.76 -5.82 0.68
C LEU A 133 17.60 -6.92 1.33
N LYS A 134 18.89 -6.67 1.62
CA LYS A 134 19.75 -7.62 2.35
C LYS A 134 19.16 -7.97 3.72
N ILE A 135 18.77 -6.98 4.51
CA ILE A 135 18.14 -7.20 5.83
C ILE A 135 16.86 -8.02 5.69
N SER A 136 16.03 -7.69 4.70
CA SER A 136 14.77 -8.42 4.45
C SER A 136 15.00 -9.89 4.10
N ILE A 137 16.02 -10.18 3.29
CA ILE A 137 16.43 -11.55 2.96
C ILE A 137 16.89 -12.30 4.21
N GLU A 138 17.69 -11.66 5.07
CA GLU A 138 18.15 -12.29 6.32
C GLU A 138 16.98 -12.56 7.29
N ILE A 139 16.04 -11.63 7.43
CA ILE A 139 14.81 -11.84 8.21
C ILE A 139 14.01 -13.04 7.66
N GLU A 140 13.82 -13.11 6.34
CA GLU A 140 13.11 -14.22 5.70
C GLU A 140 13.80 -15.56 5.94
N LYS A 141 15.13 -15.63 5.79
CA LYS A 141 15.92 -16.82 6.09
C LYS A 141 15.76 -17.25 7.55
N THR A 142 15.83 -16.32 8.49
CA THR A 142 15.67 -16.62 9.92
C THR A 142 14.26 -17.11 10.23
N LEU A 143 13.21 -16.44 9.72
CA LEU A 143 11.82 -16.90 9.87
C LEU A 143 11.61 -18.31 9.32
N LYS A 144 12.16 -18.58 8.14
CA LYS A 144 12.08 -19.90 7.52
C LYS A 144 12.77 -20.96 8.37
N SER A 145 13.96 -20.67 8.92
CA SER A 145 14.65 -21.61 9.80
C SER A 145 13.86 -21.89 11.08
N ILE A 146 13.28 -20.85 11.71
CA ILE A 146 12.42 -21.00 12.89
C ILE A 146 11.23 -21.92 12.56
N TYR A 147 10.58 -21.68 11.43
CA TYR A 147 9.46 -22.49 10.96
C TYR A 147 9.85 -23.96 10.73
N GLU A 148 10.96 -24.20 10.01
CA GLU A 148 11.45 -25.55 9.73
C GLU A 148 11.78 -26.32 11.01
N THR A 149 12.43 -25.67 11.98
CA THR A 149 12.74 -26.28 13.28
C THR A 149 11.47 -26.57 14.08
N ALA A 150 10.54 -25.62 14.17
CA ALA A 150 9.34 -25.75 14.99
C ALA A 150 8.33 -26.79 14.45
N TYR A 151 8.16 -26.87 13.13
CA TYR A 151 7.21 -27.79 12.51
C TYR A 151 7.82 -29.15 12.14
N LYS A 152 9.14 -29.33 12.32
CA LYS A 152 9.88 -30.54 11.93
C LYS A 152 9.61 -30.96 10.47
N THR A 153 9.30 -30.00 9.61
CA THR A 153 8.94 -30.27 8.21
C THR A 153 10.19 -30.64 7.42
N ARG A 154 10.25 -31.88 6.92
CA ARG A 154 11.33 -32.32 6.02
C ARG A 154 11.22 -31.71 4.62
N GLU A 155 10.01 -31.32 4.22
CA GLU A 155 9.76 -30.74 2.90
C GLU A 155 10.02 -29.23 2.88
N LYS A 156 11.02 -28.81 2.10
CA LYS A 156 11.34 -27.41 1.83
C LYS A 156 10.38 -26.82 0.80
N ARG A 157 9.14 -26.57 1.20
CA ARG A 157 8.20 -25.85 0.33
C ARG A 157 8.47 -24.34 0.39
N PRO A 158 8.53 -23.63 -0.74
CA PRO A 158 8.61 -22.18 -0.72
C PRO A 158 7.29 -21.63 -0.17
N LEU A 159 7.36 -20.92 0.96
CA LEU A 159 6.23 -20.23 1.57
C LEU A 159 6.49 -18.73 1.52
N ALA A 160 5.43 -17.95 1.28
CA ALA A 160 5.51 -16.50 1.37
C ALA A 160 5.76 -16.08 2.84
N VAL A 161 6.51 -14.99 3.04
CA VAL A 161 6.85 -14.47 4.38
C VAL A 161 5.61 -14.18 5.22
N SER A 162 4.55 -13.64 4.63
CA SER A 162 3.28 -13.42 5.32
C SER A 162 2.65 -14.71 5.86
N VAL A 163 2.77 -15.81 5.12
CA VAL A 163 2.29 -17.13 5.54
C VAL A 163 3.16 -17.70 6.66
N LEU A 164 4.48 -17.53 6.57
CA LEU A 164 5.40 -17.92 7.65
C LEU A 164 5.05 -17.22 8.97
N ILE A 165 4.84 -15.90 8.92
CA ILE A 165 4.47 -15.10 10.10
C ILE A 165 3.15 -15.59 10.71
N GLU A 166 2.11 -15.80 9.89
CA GLU A 166 0.81 -16.29 10.38
C GLU A 166 0.89 -17.69 10.99
N MET A 167 1.67 -18.59 10.39
CA MET A 167 1.89 -19.94 10.92
C MET A 167 2.61 -19.91 12.26
N LEU A 168 3.71 -19.15 12.36
CA LEU A 168 4.46 -18.98 13.60
C LEU A 168 3.61 -18.35 14.71
N ARG A 169 2.77 -17.35 14.38
CA ARG A 169 1.82 -16.77 15.35
C ARG A 169 0.78 -17.80 15.80
N LYS A 170 0.24 -18.59 14.88
CA LYS A 170 -0.78 -19.62 15.20
C LYS A 170 -0.24 -20.67 16.19
N LYS A 171 1.07 -20.90 16.21
CA LYS A 171 1.77 -21.77 17.16
C LYS A 171 2.30 -21.05 18.39
N ASP A 172 1.97 -19.77 18.56
CA ASP A 172 2.42 -18.93 19.67
C ASP A 172 3.96 -18.86 19.80
N ILE A 173 4.67 -19.07 18.69
CA ILE A 173 6.14 -18.98 18.64
C ILE A 173 6.58 -17.52 18.58
N ILE A 174 5.80 -16.70 17.89
CA ILE A 174 5.95 -15.25 17.87
C ILE A 174 4.67 -14.64 18.42
N ASP A 175 4.82 -13.61 19.25
CA ASP A 175 3.69 -12.90 19.82
C ASP A 175 2.99 -11.98 18.79
N LEU A 176 1.90 -11.36 19.23
CA LEU A 176 1.12 -10.43 18.41
C LEU A 176 1.93 -9.17 18.03
N GLU A 177 2.81 -8.71 18.92
CA GLU A 177 3.57 -7.48 18.76
C GLU A 177 4.65 -7.64 17.68
N LEU A 178 5.43 -8.71 17.75
CA LEU A 178 6.42 -9.11 16.75
C LEU A 178 5.74 -9.42 15.41
N THR A 179 4.56 -10.05 15.42
CA THR A 179 3.77 -10.23 14.20
C THR A 179 3.41 -8.89 13.56
N SER A 180 2.94 -7.92 14.34
CA SER A 180 2.63 -6.57 13.85
C SER A 180 3.89 -5.90 13.30
N LEU A 181 5.02 -6.01 14.00
CA LEU A 181 6.29 -5.42 13.64
C LEU A 181 6.80 -5.96 12.29
N LEU A 182 6.76 -7.28 12.10
CA LEU A 182 7.16 -7.93 10.85
C LEU A 182 6.28 -7.53 9.66
N LYS A 183 4.96 -7.42 9.87
CA LYS A 183 4.04 -6.97 8.81
C LYS A 183 4.28 -5.52 8.40
N GLN A 184 4.51 -4.64 9.38
CA GLN A 184 4.82 -3.24 9.11
C GLN A 184 6.16 -3.11 8.39
N PHE A 185 7.19 -3.86 8.83
CA PHE A 185 8.48 -3.95 8.14
C PHE A 185 8.32 -4.38 6.67
N TRP A 186 7.55 -5.44 6.41
CA TRP A 186 7.34 -5.93 5.04
C TRP A 186 6.58 -4.94 4.14
N THR A 187 5.60 -4.24 4.72
CA THR A 187 4.84 -3.20 4.02
C THR A 187 5.75 -2.05 3.61
N PHE A 188 6.60 -1.59 4.53
CA PHE A 188 7.55 -0.51 4.26
C PHE A 188 8.61 -0.93 3.23
N ARG A 189 9.16 -2.14 3.33
CA ARG A 189 10.05 -2.69 2.30
C ARG A 189 9.39 -2.68 0.93
N ASN A 190 8.14 -3.11 0.82
CA ASN A 190 7.42 -3.12 -0.44
C ASN A 190 7.20 -1.71 -1.00
N ASN A 191 6.91 -0.75 -0.13
CA ASN A 191 6.81 0.66 -0.52
C ASN A 191 8.14 1.16 -1.10
N ILE A 192 9.28 0.87 -0.47
CA ILE A 192 10.59 1.30 -0.97
C ILE A 192 10.92 0.65 -2.32
N VAL A 193 10.75 -0.67 -2.41
CA VAL A 193 11.20 -1.43 -3.58
C VAL A 193 10.34 -1.17 -4.81
N HIS A 194 9.03 -0.95 -4.62
CA HIS A 194 8.08 -0.89 -5.74
C HIS A 194 7.57 0.52 -6.05
N ALA A 195 7.76 1.52 -5.19
CA ALA A 195 7.18 2.83 -5.44
C ALA A 195 8.08 3.69 -6.35
N VAL A 196 7.66 3.78 -7.62
CA VAL A 196 8.31 4.54 -8.71
C VAL A 196 8.54 6.03 -8.38
N ASN A 197 7.79 6.60 -7.43
CA ASN A 197 7.86 8.02 -7.05
C ASN A 197 8.09 8.24 -5.55
N TYR A 198 8.73 7.28 -4.87
CA TYR A 198 8.91 7.34 -3.43
C TYR A 198 10.32 7.79 -3.08
N THR A 199 10.43 9.03 -2.62
CA THR A 199 11.68 9.59 -2.09
C THR A 199 11.70 9.38 -0.58
N VAL A 200 12.44 8.38 -0.13
CA VAL A 200 12.71 8.17 1.30
C VAL A 200 13.81 9.12 1.71
N THR A 201 13.62 9.85 2.81
CA THR A 201 14.69 10.64 3.39
C THR A 201 15.75 9.72 3.99
N GLU A 202 17.01 10.12 3.96
CA GLU A 202 18.10 9.34 4.56
C GLU A 202 17.82 9.01 6.05
N LYS A 203 17.21 9.95 6.77
CA LYS A 203 16.81 9.76 8.18
C LYS A 203 15.78 8.65 8.35
N GLU A 204 14.71 8.64 7.56
CA GLU A 204 13.70 7.57 7.60
C GLU A 204 14.30 6.22 7.23
N PHE A 205 15.20 6.21 6.25
CA PHE A 205 15.91 5.02 5.83
C PHE A 205 16.78 4.43 6.94
N LEU A 206 17.58 5.26 7.61
CA LEU A 206 18.45 4.84 8.71
C LEU A 206 17.62 4.31 9.89
N ALA A 207 16.55 5.02 10.26
CA ALA A 207 15.67 4.58 11.33
C ALA A 207 14.97 3.25 10.99
N PHE A 208 14.54 3.06 9.73
CA PHE A 208 13.99 1.79 9.30
C PHE A 208 15.02 0.65 9.30
N THR A 209 16.25 0.95 8.87
CA THR A 209 17.37 0.01 8.87
C THR A 209 17.68 -0.47 10.29
N ASP A 210 17.73 0.45 11.26
CA ASP A 210 17.88 0.12 12.68
C ASP A 210 16.77 -0.81 13.16
N ILE A 211 15.51 -0.52 12.84
CA ILE A 211 14.38 -1.39 13.18
C ILE A 211 14.55 -2.79 12.56
N GLY A 212 14.93 -2.87 11.28
CA GLY A 212 15.18 -4.15 10.62
C GLY A 212 16.28 -4.97 11.31
N ILE A 213 17.36 -4.32 11.74
CA ILE A 213 18.45 -4.97 12.48
C ILE A 213 17.95 -5.48 13.83
N ARG A 214 17.16 -4.70 14.56
CA ARG A 214 16.59 -5.10 15.86
C ARG A 214 15.63 -6.28 15.72
N VAL A 215 14.74 -6.25 14.73
CA VAL A 215 13.85 -7.38 14.38
C VAL A 215 14.68 -8.63 14.11
N LEU A 216 15.75 -8.51 13.33
CA LEU A 216 16.63 -9.64 13.04
C LEU A 216 17.31 -10.20 14.30
N LYS A 217 17.77 -9.33 15.21
CA LYS A 217 18.33 -9.74 16.51
C LYS A 217 17.31 -10.50 17.35
N ILE A 218 16.09 -10.00 17.46
CA ILE A 218 14.97 -10.64 18.16
C ILE A 218 14.72 -12.05 17.59
N LEU A 219 14.60 -12.15 16.27
CA LEU A 219 14.38 -13.44 15.61
C LEU A 219 15.53 -14.42 15.81
N LYS A 220 16.79 -13.95 15.83
CA LYS A 220 17.94 -14.82 16.09
C LYS A 220 17.99 -15.32 17.53
N ALA A 221 17.67 -14.46 18.50
CA ALA A 221 17.54 -14.87 19.89
C ALA A 221 16.44 -15.94 20.02
N LEU A 222 15.29 -15.72 19.39
CA LEU A 222 14.20 -16.70 19.35
C LEU A 222 14.63 -18.02 18.69
N GLN A 223 15.33 -17.96 17.57
CA GLN A 223 15.85 -19.15 16.86
C GLN A 223 16.79 -19.97 17.76
N ASN A 224 17.70 -19.31 18.48
CA ASN A 224 18.61 -19.97 19.42
C ASN A 224 17.83 -20.65 20.55
N ASN A 225 16.86 -19.96 21.15
CA ASN A 225 16.02 -20.51 22.22
C ASN A 225 15.23 -21.75 21.80
N ILE A 226 14.81 -21.82 20.53
CA ILE A 226 14.15 -22.99 19.96
C ILE A 226 15.16 -24.13 19.72
N ASN A 227 16.34 -23.83 19.19
CA ASN A 227 17.38 -24.82 18.93
C ASN A 227 17.91 -25.45 20.23
N ASP A 228 17.97 -24.69 21.31
CA ASP A 228 18.41 -25.14 22.63
C ASP A 228 17.33 -25.94 23.37
N GLY A 229 16.10 -26.01 22.82
CA GLY A 229 14.97 -26.70 23.43
C GLY A 229 14.37 -25.98 24.65
N THR A 230 14.81 -24.75 24.94
CA THR A 230 14.29 -23.92 26.04
C THR A 230 12.83 -23.54 25.82
N LEU A 231 12.44 -23.32 24.56
CA LEU A 231 11.03 -23.20 24.16
C LEU A 231 10.49 -24.59 23.80
N MET A 232 10.15 -25.38 24.82
CA MET A 232 9.35 -26.59 24.64
C MET A 232 7.95 -26.17 24.20
N ILE A 233 7.69 -26.22 22.89
CA ILE A 233 6.35 -26.03 22.34
C ILE A 233 5.54 -27.27 22.75
N GLU A 234 4.71 -27.16 23.78
CA GLU A 234 3.75 -28.20 24.12
C GLU A 234 2.73 -28.30 22.98
N PHE A 235 2.83 -29.39 22.22
CA PHE A 235 1.87 -29.70 21.17
C PHE A 235 0.58 -30.21 21.85
N ASN A 236 -0.35 -29.30 22.12
CA ASN A 236 -1.74 -29.69 22.32
C ASN A 236 -2.30 -30.14 20.95
N GLU A 237 -2.29 -31.45 20.73
CA GLU A 237 -2.96 -32.12 19.60
C GLU A 237 -4.49 -32.05 19.70
#